data_AF-A0A2T3P330-F1
#
_entry.id   AF-A0A2T3P330-F1
#
_cell.length_a   1.000
_cell.length_b   1.000
_cell.length_c   1.000
_cell.angle_alpha   90.00
_cell.angle_beta   90.00
_cell.angle_gamma   90.00
#
_symmetry.space_group_name_H-M   'P 1'
#
loop_
_entity.id
_entity.type
_entity.pdbx_description
1 polymer ?
#
loop_
_entity_poly.entity_id
_entity_poly.type
_entity_poly.pdbx_seq_one_letter_code
_entity_poly.pdbx_strand_id
1 'polypeptide(L)'
;MPFHRPIFFLLLLSTSSSAFAASPVKALPENELICMKALEKLIVSKQMVFSDSSAEPDARRDAERVIDAAREVFNNNQSYCEAESAMHQYRSDKEAGFRSRQGEINFFGRGVS
;
A
#
# COMPACT_ATOMS: atom_id res chain seq x y z
N MET A 1 59.97 -36.19 -20.49
CA MET A 1 58.59 -36.67 -20.66
C MET A 1 57.65 -35.65 -19.99
N PRO A 2 56.94 -34.79 -20.74
CA PRO A 2 56.06 -33.79 -20.14
C PRO A 2 54.62 -34.33 -20.04
N PHE A 3 54.07 -34.33 -18.84
CA PHE A 3 52.64 -34.57 -18.61
C PHE A 3 51.87 -33.28 -18.89
N HIS A 4 51.07 -33.28 -19.97
CA HIS A 4 50.04 -32.27 -20.22
C HIS A 4 48.92 -32.39 -19.19
N ARG A 5 48.62 -31.28 -18.50
CA ARG A 5 47.39 -31.11 -17.73
C ARG A 5 46.33 -30.47 -18.64
N PRO A 6 45.11 -31.03 -18.75
CA PRO A 6 44.04 -30.37 -19.46
C PRO A 6 43.51 -29.19 -18.65
N ILE A 7 43.37 -28.08 -19.38
CA ILE A 7 42.73 -26.83 -19.02
C ILE A 7 41.26 -27.11 -18.70
N PHE A 8 40.82 -26.79 -17.47
CA PHE A 8 39.41 -26.68 -17.12
C PHE A 8 39.13 -25.21 -16.78
N PHE A 9 38.93 -24.40 -17.81
CA PHE A 9 38.42 -23.03 -17.66
C PHE A 9 36.91 -23.13 -17.47
N LEU A 10 36.46 -23.12 -16.21
CA LEU A 10 35.04 -23.00 -15.86
C LEU A 10 34.59 -21.57 -16.18
N LEU A 11 33.90 -21.43 -17.32
CA LEU A 11 33.17 -20.22 -17.71
C LEU A 11 31.99 -20.02 -16.73
N LEU A 12 32.17 -19.11 -15.77
CA LEU A 12 31.09 -18.59 -14.94
C LEU A 12 30.20 -17.71 -15.82
N LEU A 13 29.11 -18.27 -16.34
CA LEU A 13 28.01 -17.50 -16.90
C LEU A 13 27.36 -16.69 -15.78
N SER A 14 27.74 -15.42 -15.66
CA SER A 14 27.03 -14.44 -14.85
C SER A 14 25.66 -14.19 -15.49
N THR A 15 24.63 -14.89 -15.03
CA THR A 15 23.24 -14.57 -15.36
C THR A 15 22.89 -13.26 -14.68
N SER A 16 23.07 -12.14 -15.38
CA SER A 16 22.59 -10.83 -14.97
C SER A 16 21.07 -10.84 -14.98
N SER A 17 20.44 -11.10 -13.83
CA SER A 17 19.01 -10.88 -13.65
C SER A 17 18.73 -9.38 -13.67
N SER A 18 18.37 -8.85 -14.82
CA SER A 18 17.84 -7.49 -14.95
C SER A 18 16.50 -7.44 -14.22
N ALA A 19 16.50 -6.96 -12.98
CA ALA A 19 15.27 -6.57 -12.31
C ALA A 19 14.71 -5.36 -13.06
N PHE A 20 13.63 -5.54 -13.81
CA PHE A 20 12.86 -4.43 -14.36
C PHE A 20 12.26 -3.67 -13.18
N ALA A 21 12.91 -2.58 -12.78
CA ALA A 21 12.29 -1.59 -11.92
C ALA A 21 11.14 -0.98 -12.74
N ALA A 22 9.90 -1.34 -12.39
CA ALA A 22 8.73 -0.65 -12.90
C ALA A 22 8.76 0.78 -12.35
N SER A 23 9.24 1.73 -13.16
CA SER A 23 9.05 3.15 -12.85
C SER A 23 7.56 3.44 -12.70
N PRO A 24 7.14 4.26 -11.73
CA PRO A 24 5.75 4.63 -11.59
C PRO A 24 5.34 5.34 -12.89
N VAL A 25 4.58 4.64 -13.72
CA VAL A 25 3.98 5.22 -14.90
C VAL A 25 2.99 6.24 -14.36
N LYS A 26 3.35 7.53 -14.44
CA LYS A 26 2.37 8.59 -14.22
C LYS A 26 1.19 8.30 -15.12
N ALA A 27 0.03 8.12 -14.51
CA ALA A 27 -1.19 7.88 -15.25
C ALA A 27 -1.38 9.04 -16.25
N LEU A 28 -1.84 8.72 -17.47
CA LEU A 28 -2.30 9.75 -18.39
C LEU A 28 -3.54 10.43 -17.76
N PRO A 29 -3.90 11.64 -18.18
CA PRO A 29 -4.99 12.40 -17.57
C PRO A 29 -6.34 11.66 -17.56
N GLU A 30 -6.61 10.83 -18.57
CA GLU A 30 -7.85 10.04 -18.66
C GLU A 30 -7.95 8.97 -17.56
N ASN A 31 -6.83 8.33 -17.22
CA ASN A 31 -6.76 7.32 -16.16
C ASN A 31 -6.92 7.95 -14.78
N GLU A 32 -6.41 9.17 -14.57
CA GLU A 32 -6.61 9.88 -13.30
C GLU A 32 -8.08 10.10 -12.98
N LEU A 33 -8.92 10.42 -13.98
CA LEU A 33 -10.36 10.57 -13.77
C LEU A 33 -11.05 9.25 -13.38
N ILE A 34 -10.60 8.13 -13.95
CA ILE A 34 -11.12 6.79 -13.63
C ILE A 34 -10.74 6.43 -12.19
N CYS A 35 -9.46 6.59 -11.84
CA CYS A 35 -8.95 6.34 -10.51
C CYS A 35 -9.60 7.25 -9.47
N MET A 36 -9.87 8.52 -9.79
CA MET A 36 -10.59 9.44 -8.90
C MET A 36 -11.97 8.89 -8.53
N LYS A 37 -12.74 8.41 -9.51
CA LYS A 37 -14.07 7.80 -9.27
C LYS A 37 -13.98 6.49 -8.49
N ALA A 38 -12.94 5.70 -8.72
CA ALA A 38 -12.71 4.46 -7.98
C ALA A 38 -12.33 4.77 -6.52
N LEU A 39 -11.40 5.70 -6.32
CA LEU A 39 -10.96 6.20 -5.02
C LEU A 39 -12.12 6.78 -4.21
N GLU A 40 -13.00 7.58 -4.83
CA GLU A 40 -14.20 8.13 -4.17
C GLU A 40 -15.06 7.01 -3.56
N LYS A 41 -15.35 5.95 -4.33
CA LYS A 41 -16.12 4.80 -3.85
C LYS A 41 -15.41 4.06 -2.71
N LEU A 42 -14.09 3.89 -2.81
CA LEU A 42 -13.30 3.25 -1.77
C LEU A 42 -13.30 4.07 -0.47
N ILE A 43 -13.09 5.38 -0.57
CA ILE A 43 -13.11 6.29 0.58
C ILE A 43 -14.47 6.27 1.25
N VAL A 44 -15.56 6.38 0.49
CA VAL A 44 -16.93 6.29 1.04
C VAL A 44 -17.14 4.95 1.75
N SER A 45 -16.73 3.85 1.14
CA SER A 45 -16.84 2.51 1.76
C SER A 45 -16.09 2.42 3.09
N LYS A 46 -14.85 2.93 3.17
CA LYS A 46 -14.07 2.94 4.42
C LYS A 46 -14.65 3.91 5.44
N GLN A 47 -15.13 5.08 5.01
CA GLN A 47 -15.75 6.05 5.89
C GLN A 47 -17.01 5.48 6.55
N MET A 48 -17.81 4.69 5.84
CA MET A 48 -18.96 4.00 6.42
C MET A 48 -18.56 3.07 7.55
N VAL A 49 -17.48 2.30 7.40
CA VAL A 49 -16.95 1.42 8.46
C VAL A 49 -16.44 2.23 9.64
N PHE A 50 -15.65 3.29 9.39
CA PHE A 50 -15.10 4.14 10.45
C PHE A 50 -16.19 4.84 11.28
N SER A 51 -17.24 5.34 10.60
CA SER A 51 -18.35 6.06 11.23
C SER A 51 -19.36 5.12 11.93
N ASP A 52 -19.34 3.82 11.65
CA ASP A 52 -20.26 2.86 12.26
C ASP A 52 -19.88 2.60 13.73
N SER A 53 -20.70 3.09 14.66
CA SER A 53 -20.49 2.88 16.10
C SER A 53 -20.68 1.45 16.55
N SER A 54 -21.32 0.61 15.73
CA SER A 54 -21.50 -0.82 16.00
C SER A 54 -20.35 -1.68 15.48
N ALA A 55 -19.47 -1.13 14.62
CA ALA A 55 -18.30 -1.84 14.13
C ALA A 55 -17.23 -1.98 15.22
N GLU A 56 -16.46 -3.07 15.15
CA GLU A 56 -15.35 -3.33 16.07
C GLU A 56 -14.33 -2.19 16.04
N PRO A 57 -13.81 -1.72 17.20
CA PRO A 57 -12.84 -0.62 17.27
C PRO A 57 -11.65 -0.79 16.33
N ASP A 58 -11.11 -2.00 16.19
CA ASP A 58 -9.98 -2.28 15.30
C ASP A 58 -10.36 -2.17 13.82
N ALA A 59 -11.58 -2.57 13.44
CA ALA A 59 -12.07 -2.41 12.07
C ALA A 59 -12.26 -0.92 11.72
N ARG A 60 -12.72 -0.12 12.68
CA ARG A 60 -12.84 1.34 12.54
C ARG A 60 -11.48 2.00 12.40
N ARG A 61 -10.51 1.59 13.24
CA ARG A 61 -9.12 2.04 13.19
C ARG A 61 -8.45 1.70 11.86
N ASP A 62 -8.62 0.47 11.38
CA ASP A 62 -8.08 0.05 10.08
C ASP A 62 -8.71 0.83 8.93
N ALA A 63 -10.02 1.12 8.98
CA ALA A 63 -10.67 1.95 7.99
C ALA A 63 -10.11 3.38 7.94
N GLU A 64 -9.89 4.01 9.10
CA GLU A 64 -9.24 5.32 9.20
C GLU A 64 -7.84 5.31 8.58
N ARG A 65 -7.01 4.34 8.97
CA ARG A 65 -5.62 4.23 8.49
C ARG A 65 -5.51 3.97 6.99
N VAL A 66 -6.45 3.23 6.40
CA VAL A 66 -6.52 3.04 4.94
C VAL A 66 -6.81 4.38 4.24
N ILE A 67 -7.72 5.18 4.77
CA ILE A 67 -8.03 6.51 4.23
C ILE A 67 -6.81 7.44 4.36
N ASP A 68 -6.13 7.41 5.50
CA ASP A 68 -4.95 8.24 5.72
C ASP A 68 -3.77 7.86 4.83
N ALA A 69 -3.57 6.56 4.56
CA ALA A 69 -2.55 6.11 3.60
C ALA A 69 -2.81 6.67 2.19
N ALA A 70 -4.06 6.68 1.74
CA ALA A 70 -4.42 7.29 0.45
C ALA A 70 -4.21 8.80 0.45
N ARG A 71 -4.60 9.49 1.52
CA ARG A 71 -4.37 10.94 1.67
C ARG A 71 -2.90 11.30 1.63
N GLU A 72 -2.05 10.55 2.32
CA GLU A 72 -0.60 10.76 2.33
C GLU A 72 0.00 10.61 0.93
N VAL A 73 -0.33 9.52 0.24
CA VAL A 73 0.15 9.28 -1.13
C VAL A 73 -0.35 10.34 -2.10
N PHE A 74 -1.63 10.73 -2.01
CA PHE A 74 -2.15 11.81 -2.85
C PHE A 74 -1.45 13.14 -2.59
N ASN A 75 -1.24 13.51 -1.31
CA ASN A 75 -0.56 14.75 -0.96
C ASN A 75 0.86 14.81 -1.54
N ASN A 76 1.58 13.69 -1.51
CA ASN A 76 2.95 13.60 -2.00
C ASN A 76 3.02 13.59 -3.53
N ASN A 77 2.14 12.83 -4.19
CA ASN A 77 2.31 12.46 -5.60
C ASN A 77 1.31 13.14 -6.53
N GLN A 78 0.22 13.70 -5.97
CA GLN A 78 -0.88 14.35 -6.69
C GLN A 78 -1.49 13.43 -7.77
N SER A 79 -1.58 12.13 -7.47
CA SER A 79 -2.15 11.09 -8.34
C SER A 79 -3.23 10.31 -7.61
N TYR A 80 -4.43 10.27 -8.18
CA TYR A 80 -5.54 9.46 -7.69
C TYR A 80 -5.27 7.97 -7.88
N CYS A 81 -4.61 7.57 -8.97
CA CYS A 81 -4.28 6.15 -9.20
C CYS A 81 -3.29 5.62 -8.16
N GLU A 82 -2.30 6.42 -7.78
CA GLU A 82 -1.37 6.02 -6.73
C GLU A 82 -2.04 5.97 -5.35
N ALA A 83 -2.94 6.92 -5.06
CA ALA A 83 -3.73 6.91 -3.82
C ALA A 83 -4.70 5.71 -3.75
N GLU A 84 -5.36 5.37 -4.86
CA GLU A 84 -6.22 4.18 -4.98
C GLU A 84 -5.41 2.91 -4.73
N SER A 85 -4.24 2.80 -5.39
CA SER A 85 -3.31 1.69 -5.22
C SER A 85 -2.86 1.56 -3.76
N ALA A 86 -2.62 2.68 -3.07
CA ALA A 86 -2.28 2.67 -1.65
C ALA A 86 -3.40 2.08 -0.77
N MET A 87 -4.68 2.37 -1.07
CA MET A 87 -5.80 1.74 -0.37
C MET A 87 -5.85 0.22 -0.58
N HIS A 88 -5.57 -0.24 -1.79
CA HIS A 88 -5.57 -1.68 -2.12
C HIS A 88 -4.38 -2.42 -1.52
N GLN A 89 -3.22 -1.76 -1.44
CA GLN A 89 -1.99 -2.35 -0.92
C GLN A 89 -1.87 -2.25 0.60
N TYR A 90 -2.72 -1.43 1.25
CA TYR A 90 -2.70 -1.28 2.69
C TYR A 90 -2.88 -2.65 3.37
N ARG A 91 -1.88 -3.01 4.19
CA ARG A 91 -1.92 -4.19 5.04
C ARG A 91 -2.07 -3.74 6.48
N SER A 92 -3.13 -4.22 7.13
CA SER A 92 -3.30 -4.09 8.57
C SER A 92 -2.10 -4.73 9.26
N ASP A 93 -1.31 -3.90 9.93
CA ASP A 93 -0.30 -4.37 10.86
C ASP A 93 -1.03 -4.78 12.14
N LYS A 94 -1.27 -6.09 12.26
CA LYS A 94 -1.96 -6.70 13.41
C LYS A 94 -1.25 -6.44 14.74
N GLU A 95 0.05 -6.15 14.72
CA GLU A 95 0.81 -5.79 15.92
C GLU A 95 0.73 -4.28 16.22
N ALA A 96 0.54 -3.45 15.18
CA ALA A 96 0.30 -2.01 15.33
C ALA A 96 -1.13 -1.64 15.77
N GLY A 97 -2.05 -2.60 15.91
CA GLY A 97 -3.37 -2.34 16.53
C GLY A 97 -3.25 -1.72 17.92
N PHE A 98 -2.15 -2.01 18.64
CA PHE A 98 -1.85 -1.43 19.96
C PHE A 98 -1.14 -0.07 19.91
N ARG A 99 -0.62 0.36 18.75
CA ARG A 99 0.15 1.61 18.61
C ARG A 99 -0.72 2.68 17.96
N SER A 100 -1.26 3.57 18.78
CA SER A 100 -1.94 4.79 18.34
C SER A 100 -1.03 5.68 17.48
N ARG A 101 -1.55 6.20 16.36
CA ARG A 101 -0.88 7.24 15.57
C ARG A 101 -1.31 8.64 16.02
N GLN A 102 -0.46 9.64 15.79
CA GLN A 102 -0.81 11.03 16.06
C GLN A 102 -1.99 11.45 15.16
N GLY A 103 -3.04 12.02 15.78
CA GLY A 103 -4.26 12.43 15.06
C GLY A 103 -5.31 11.33 14.90
N GLU A 104 -4.99 10.07 15.23
CA GLU A 104 -5.91 8.93 15.13
C GLU A 104 -6.94 8.93 16.26
N ILE A 105 -8.17 8.49 15.99
CA ILE A 105 -9.15 8.25 17.05
C ILE A 105 -8.74 7.01 17.84
N ASN A 106 -8.39 7.22 19.12
CA ASN A 106 -7.90 6.15 20.00
C ASN A 106 -8.95 5.61 20.97
N PHE A 107 -10.09 6.29 21.08
CA PHE A 107 -11.21 5.88 21.91
C PHE A 107 -12.49 5.91 21.08
N PHE A 108 -13.05 4.74 20.81
CA PHE A 108 -14.27 4.60 20.02
C PHE A 108 -15.55 4.55 20.86
N GLY A 109 -15.42 4.46 22.20
CA GLY A 109 -16.54 4.28 23.14
C GLY A 109 -17.32 2.98 22.90
N ARG A 110 -17.90 2.40 23.95
CA ARG A 110 -19.08 1.55 23.76
C ARG A 110 -20.28 2.42 24.02
N GLY A 111 -21.19 2.53 23.06
CA GLY A 111 -22.47 3.19 23.28
C GLY A 111 -23.15 2.56 24.49
N VAL A 112 -23.20 3.31 25.59
CA VAL A 112 -24.11 3.07 26.70
C VAL A 112 -25.13 4.19 26.66
N SER A 113 -26.31 3.86 26.16
CA SER A 113 -27.55 4.55 26.49
C SER A 113 -28.43 3.56 27.22
#